data_AF-A0A416L807-F1
#
_entry.id   AF-A0A416L807-F1
#
_cell.length_a   1.000
_cell.length_b   1.000
_cell.length_c   1.000
_cell.angle_alpha   90.00
_cell.angle_beta   90.00
_cell.angle_gamma   90.00
#
_symmetry.space_group_name_H-M   'P 1'
#
loop_
_entity.id
_entity.type
_entity.pdbx_description
1 polymer ?
#
loop_
_entity_poly.entity_id
_entity_poly.type
_entity_poly.pdbx_seq_one_letter_code
_entity_poly.pdbx_strand_id
1 'polypeptide(L)'
;MKTLNIGDKEYVLEFSFQAAKHKQLINKMFKMLSGSYLGRSGLTGAEDETKADRASALIDGVADMYAEMPDTVITAFYAGLMENNAVMNEAEAGKLLKQYFKDSHDESATFPGMFDLIKECMQDDGFFKLTGLDKMLENQAATMVAETQPAVPSKSGKTRANSKAKSTSAK
;
A
#
# COMPACT_ATOMS: atom_id res chain seq x y z
N MET A 1 -17.82 8.97 0.14
CA MET A 1 -18.70 8.36 -0.88
C MET A 1 -18.72 9.27 -2.09
N LYS A 2 -18.86 8.72 -3.29
CA LYS A 2 -18.85 9.48 -4.55
C LYS A 2 -19.92 8.96 -5.50
N THR A 3 -20.73 9.86 -6.07
CA THR A 3 -21.70 9.50 -7.12
C THR A 3 -21.06 9.69 -8.49
N LEU A 4 -21.24 8.71 -9.38
CA LEU A 4 -20.83 8.73 -10.77
C LEU A 4 -22.05 8.57 -11.68
N ASN A 5 -22.09 9.36 -12.75
CA ASN A 5 -23.08 9.23 -13.82
C ASN A 5 -22.49 8.36 -14.93
N ILE A 6 -23.14 7.22 -15.22
CA ILE A 6 -22.70 6.27 -16.26
C ILE A 6 -23.91 5.95 -17.14
N GLY A 7 -23.88 6.44 -18.39
CA GLY A 7 -25.09 6.49 -19.22
C GLY A 7 -26.21 7.26 -18.52
N ASP A 8 -27.39 6.66 -18.47
CA ASP A 8 -28.59 7.27 -17.85
C ASP A 8 -28.80 6.86 -16.38
N LYS A 9 -27.76 6.34 -15.71
CA LYS A 9 -27.85 5.82 -14.34
C LYS A 9 -26.80 6.46 -13.43
N GLU A 10 -27.21 6.65 -12.18
CA GLU A 10 -26.32 7.04 -11.08
C GLU A 10 -25.80 5.79 -10.37
N TYR A 11 -24.49 5.78 -10.10
CA TYR A 11 -23.80 4.74 -9.35
C TYR A 11 -23.08 5.37 -8.17
N VAL A 12 -23.18 4.76 -6.99
CA VAL A 12 -22.53 5.25 -5.77
C VAL A 12 -21.31 4.41 -5.44
N LEU A 13 -20.13 5.02 -5.47
CA LEU A 13 -18.91 4.44 -4.93
C LEU A 13 -18.80 4.75 -3.43
N GLU A 14 -18.69 3.70 -2.62
CA GLU A 14 -18.48 3.78 -1.19
C GLU A 14 -17.52 2.69 -0.71
N PHE A 15 -16.49 3.07 0.03
CA PHE A 15 -15.46 2.18 0.54
C PHE A 15 -15.62 1.89 2.04
N SER A 16 -16.81 1.42 2.43
CA SER A 16 -17.14 1.06 3.81
C SER A 16 -17.11 -0.47 4.04
N PHE A 17 -18.16 -1.08 4.59
CA PHE A 17 -18.11 -2.44 5.13
C PHE A 17 -17.91 -3.52 4.06
N GLN A 18 -18.65 -3.47 2.94
CA GLN A 18 -18.47 -4.47 1.88
C GLN A 18 -17.09 -4.38 1.23
N ALA A 19 -16.63 -3.17 0.91
CA ALA A 19 -15.30 -2.96 0.35
C ALA A 19 -14.19 -3.39 1.31
N ALA A 20 -14.30 -3.04 2.61
CA ALA A 20 -13.30 -3.39 3.62
C ALA A 20 -13.19 -4.89 3.91
N LYS A 21 -14.20 -5.68 3.55
CA LYS A 21 -14.18 -7.15 3.61
C LYS A 21 -13.69 -7.79 2.30
N HIS A 22 -13.53 -7.03 1.23
CA HIS A 22 -13.13 -7.54 -0.07
C HIS A 22 -11.64 -7.88 -0.09
N LYS A 23 -11.32 -9.16 0.15
CA LYS A 23 -9.94 -9.66 0.30
C LYS A 23 -9.00 -9.22 -0.82
N GLN A 24 -9.44 -9.29 -2.08
CA GLN A 24 -8.59 -8.93 -3.22
C GLN A 24 -8.30 -7.43 -3.27
N LEU A 25 -9.27 -6.60 -2.87
CA LEU A 25 -9.08 -5.15 -2.81
C LEU A 25 -7.99 -4.80 -1.80
N ILE A 26 -8.09 -5.34 -0.58
CA ILE A 26 -7.10 -5.09 0.48
C ILE A 26 -5.71 -5.53 0.01
N ASN A 27 -5.59 -6.71 -0.61
CA ASN A 27 -4.31 -7.21 -1.10
C ASN A 27 -3.69 -6.31 -2.17
N LYS A 28 -4.49 -5.87 -3.15
CA LYS A 28 -4.03 -5.00 -4.24
C LYS A 28 -3.67 -3.61 -3.75
N MET A 29 -4.50 -2.99 -2.91
CA MET A 29 -4.21 -1.68 -2.32
C MET A 29 -2.96 -1.73 -1.44
N PHE A 30 -2.79 -2.77 -0.62
CA PHE A 30 -1.55 -2.95 0.14
C PHE A 30 -0.35 -3.00 -0.81
N LYS A 31 -0.40 -3.82 -1.86
CA LYS A 31 0.73 -3.97 -2.79
C LYS A 31 1.09 -2.67 -3.49
N MET A 32 0.09 -1.92 -3.96
CA MET A 32 0.25 -0.65 -4.65
C MET A 32 0.83 0.43 -3.74
N LEU A 33 0.35 0.53 -2.49
CA LEU A 33 0.74 1.58 -1.56
C LEU A 33 2.06 1.30 -0.82
N SER A 34 2.35 0.02 -0.56
CA SER A 34 3.59 -0.40 0.11
C SER A 34 4.83 -0.36 -0.78
N GLY A 35 4.66 -0.15 -2.09
CA GLY A 35 5.74 -0.31 -3.05
C GLY A 35 6.24 -1.76 -3.15
N SER A 36 5.45 -2.77 -2.76
CA SER A 36 5.86 -4.19 -2.76
C SER A 36 6.33 -4.70 -4.14
N TYR A 37 5.94 -4.03 -5.23
CA TYR A 37 6.47 -4.31 -6.57
C TYR A 37 7.96 -3.97 -6.69
N LEU A 38 8.43 -2.94 -5.99
CA LEU A 38 9.84 -2.52 -5.98
C LEU A 38 10.76 -3.53 -5.28
N GLY A 39 10.23 -4.29 -4.31
CA GLY A 39 10.98 -5.33 -3.59
C GLY A 39 10.92 -6.73 -4.22
N ARG A 40 10.13 -6.92 -5.28
CA ARG A 40 10.01 -8.21 -5.97
C ARG A 40 11.06 -8.45 -7.04
N SER A 41 11.78 -7.41 -7.44
CA SER A 41 12.78 -7.57 -8.47
C SER A 41 14.09 -8.03 -7.84
N GLY A 42 14.34 -9.34 -7.90
CA GLY A 42 15.64 -9.99 -8.07
C GLY A 42 16.79 -9.73 -7.10
N LEU A 43 16.65 -8.79 -6.16
CA LEU A 43 17.72 -8.41 -5.23
C LEU A 43 17.76 -9.43 -4.10
N THR A 44 18.68 -10.37 -4.25
CA THR A 44 19.04 -11.42 -3.30
C THR A 44 19.87 -10.90 -2.12
N GLY A 45 20.35 -9.65 -2.19
CA GLY A 45 21.30 -9.09 -1.24
C GLY A 45 22.69 -9.71 -1.39
N ALA A 46 22.97 -10.34 -2.53
CA ALA A 46 24.25 -10.96 -2.80
C ALA A 46 25.37 -9.91 -2.92
N GLU A 47 26.57 -10.27 -2.46
CA GLU A 47 27.73 -9.37 -2.39
C GLU A 47 28.20 -8.85 -3.76
N ASP A 48 27.80 -9.53 -4.84
CA ASP A 48 28.12 -9.25 -6.24
C ASP A 48 27.06 -8.44 -7.00
N GLU A 49 25.96 -8.05 -6.34
CA GLU A 49 24.95 -7.17 -6.96
C GLU A 49 25.51 -5.80 -7.31
N THR A 50 25.43 -5.45 -8.59
CA THR A 50 25.89 -4.14 -9.05
C THR A 50 24.82 -3.06 -8.83
N LYS A 51 25.26 -1.79 -8.87
CA LYS A 51 24.34 -0.65 -8.90
C LYS A 51 23.40 -0.68 -10.12
N ALA A 52 23.85 -1.27 -11.23
CA ALA A 52 23.04 -1.41 -12.44
C ALA A 52 21.92 -2.44 -12.22
N ASP A 53 22.22 -3.57 -11.57
CA ASP A 53 21.22 -4.60 -11.25
C ASP A 53 20.13 -4.05 -10.33
N ARG A 54 20.52 -3.27 -9.31
CA ARG A 54 19.58 -2.55 -8.43
C ARG A 54 18.73 -1.54 -9.17
N ALA A 55 19.29 -0.81 -10.13
CA ALA A 55 18.55 0.16 -10.93
C ALA A 55 17.53 -0.51 -11.86
N SER A 56 17.95 -1.57 -12.56
CA SER A 56 17.05 -2.39 -13.39
C SER A 56 15.91 -2.98 -12.57
N ALA A 57 16.24 -3.47 -11.36
CA ALA A 57 15.26 -4.06 -10.48
C ALA A 57 14.15 -3.08 -10.05
N LEU A 58 14.54 -1.84 -9.74
CA LEU A 58 13.59 -0.78 -9.43
C LEU A 58 12.71 -0.42 -10.64
N ILE A 59 13.29 -0.37 -11.85
CA ILE A 59 12.54 -0.08 -13.09
C ILE A 59 11.50 -1.17 -13.36
N ASP A 60 11.88 -2.45 -13.26
CA ASP A 60 10.97 -3.57 -13.44
C ASP A 60 9.85 -3.54 -12.40
N GLY A 61 10.17 -3.23 -11.14
CA GLY A 61 9.17 -3.08 -10.09
C GLY A 61 8.18 -1.94 -10.35
N VAL A 62 8.63 -0.81 -10.90
CA VAL A 62 7.72 0.27 -11.33
C VAL A 62 6.87 -0.17 -12.52
N ALA A 63 7.45 -0.84 -13.51
CA ALA A 63 6.73 -1.35 -14.67
C ALA A 63 5.62 -2.33 -14.27
N ASP A 64 5.92 -3.27 -13.37
CA ASP A 64 4.95 -4.22 -12.82
C ASP A 64 3.82 -3.51 -12.06
N MET A 65 4.13 -2.48 -11.28
CA MET A 65 3.13 -1.68 -10.57
C MET A 65 2.17 -1.00 -11.56
N TYR A 66 2.70 -0.40 -12.63
CA TYR A 66 1.89 0.25 -13.67
C TYR A 66 1.06 -0.77 -14.47
N ALA A 67 1.62 -1.95 -14.77
CA ALA A 67 0.93 -3.00 -15.50
C ALA A 67 -0.26 -3.57 -14.71
N GLU A 68 -0.15 -3.64 -13.37
CA GLU A 68 -1.20 -4.15 -12.48
C GLU A 68 -2.27 -3.11 -12.13
N MET A 69 -2.00 -1.81 -12.36
CA MET A 69 -2.92 -0.72 -12.01
C MET A 69 -4.32 -0.88 -12.65
N PRO A 70 -4.49 -1.20 -13.94
CA PRO A 70 -5.82 -1.37 -14.53
C PRO A 70 -6.66 -2.43 -13.82
N ASP A 71 -6.06 -3.57 -13.49
CA ASP A 71 -6.74 -4.66 -12.79
C ASP A 71 -7.09 -4.26 -11.36
N THR A 72 -6.20 -3.53 -10.68
CA THR A 72 -6.47 -2.95 -9.36
C THR A 72 -7.64 -1.98 -9.38
N VAL A 73 -7.71 -1.11 -10.39
CA VAL A 73 -8.84 -0.18 -10.55
C VAL A 73 -10.15 -0.93 -10.75
N ILE A 74 -10.18 -1.99 -11.57
CA ILE A 74 -11.42 -2.76 -11.79
C ILE A 74 -11.88 -3.44 -10.48
N THR A 75 -10.96 -4.09 -9.76
CA THR A 75 -11.28 -4.69 -8.45
C THR A 75 -11.78 -3.64 -7.46
N ALA A 76 -11.14 -2.48 -7.39
CA ALA A 76 -11.51 -1.42 -6.46
C ALA A 76 -12.84 -0.75 -6.83
N PHE A 77 -13.06 -0.52 -8.11
CA PHE A 77 -14.32 0.00 -8.63
C PHE A 77 -15.47 -0.95 -8.32
N TYR A 78 -15.32 -2.25 -8.59
CA TYR A 78 -16.30 -3.26 -8.21
C TYR A 78 -16.59 -3.24 -6.71
N ALA A 79 -15.55 -3.31 -5.87
CA ALA A 79 -15.70 -3.34 -4.43
C ALA A 79 -16.37 -2.08 -3.87
N GLY A 80 -16.07 -0.91 -4.44
CA GLY A 80 -16.72 0.35 -4.09
C GLY A 80 -18.20 0.41 -4.47
N LEU A 81 -18.63 -0.38 -5.46
CA LEU A 81 -20.04 -0.44 -5.87
C LEU A 81 -20.88 -1.38 -4.99
N MET A 82 -20.27 -2.29 -4.23
CA MET A 82 -20.97 -3.39 -3.55
C MET A 82 -21.97 -2.95 -2.48
N GLU A 83 -21.75 -1.81 -1.82
CA GLU A 83 -22.60 -1.36 -0.71
C GLU A 83 -23.95 -0.82 -1.21
N ASN A 84 -23.94 -0.08 -2.32
CA ASN A 84 -25.08 0.73 -2.77
C ASN A 84 -25.65 0.31 -4.13
N ASN A 85 -25.02 -0.62 -4.85
CA ASN A 85 -25.39 -0.95 -6.23
C ASN A 85 -25.51 -2.46 -6.42
N ALA A 86 -26.47 -2.87 -7.24
CA ALA A 86 -26.68 -4.27 -7.61
C ALA A 86 -25.72 -4.70 -8.75
N VAL A 87 -24.41 -4.63 -8.51
CA VAL A 87 -23.38 -5.11 -9.45
C VAL A 87 -22.85 -6.45 -8.97
N MET A 88 -22.92 -7.47 -9.84
CA MET A 88 -22.78 -8.86 -9.42
C MET A 88 -21.32 -9.35 -9.36
N ASN A 89 -20.43 -8.75 -10.15
CA ASN A 89 -19.04 -9.16 -10.28
C ASN A 89 -18.16 -8.11 -10.97
N GLU A 90 -16.84 -8.34 -10.95
CA GLU A 90 -15.86 -7.47 -11.59
C GLU A 90 -16.04 -7.35 -13.11
N ALA A 91 -16.56 -8.38 -13.80
CA ALA A 91 -16.78 -8.30 -15.25
C ALA A 91 -17.92 -7.33 -15.60
N GLU A 92 -18.96 -7.26 -14.78
CA GLU A 92 -20.02 -6.27 -14.91
C GLU A 92 -19.52 -4.87 -14.55
N ALA A 93 -18.78 -4.74 -13.44
CA ALA A 93 -18.15 -3.48 -13.04
C ALA A 93 -17.20 -2.95 -14.12
N GLY A 94 -16.40 -3.82 -14.76
CA GLY A 94 -15.51 -3.45 -15.85
C GLY A 94 -16.23 -2.95 -17.10
N LYS A 95 -17.44 -3.45 -17.40
CA LYS A 95 -18.28 -2.90 -18.49
C LYS A 95 -18.77 -1.50 -18.14
N LEU A 96 -19.19 -1.27 -16.90
CA LEU A 96 -19.60 0.05 -16.42
C LEU A 96 -18.45 1.04 -16.45
N LEU A 97 -17.26 0.63 -15.97
CA LEU A 97 -16.07 1.47 -16.00
C LEU A 97 -15.65 1.82 -17.43
N LYS A 98 -15.70 0.84 -18.34
CA LYS A 98 -15.45 1.08 -19.77
C LYS A 98 -16.43 2.10 -20.35
N GLN A 99 -17.71 2.00 -19.97
CA GLN A 99 -18.71 2.98 -20.39
C GLN A 99 -18.41 4.36 -19.80
N TYR A 100 -18.08 4.44 -18.51
CA TYR A 100 -17.68 5.69 -17.85
C TYR A 100 -16.50 6.36 -18.57
N PHE A 101 -15.45 5.61 -18.94
CA PHE A 101 -14.31 6.14 -19.69
C PHE A 101 -14.66 6.64 -21.08
N LYS A 102 -15.73 6.12 -21.69
CA LYS A 102 -16.21 6.57 -22.99
C LYS A 102 -17.07 7.82 -22.88
N ASP A 103 -17.92 7.87 -21.86
CA ASP A 103 -18.94 8.90 -21.68
C ASP A 103 -18.40 10.14 -20.95
N SER A 104 -17.39 9.96 -20.09
CA SER A 104 -16.73 11.03 -19.33
C SER A 104 -15.53 11.61 -20.09
N HIS A 105 -15.33 12.92 -19.94
CA HIS A 105 -14.14 13.64 -20.44
C HIS A 105 -13.31 14.25 -19.29
N ASP A 106 -13.57 13.80 -18.06
CA ASP A 106 -12.80 14.16 -16.87
C ASP A 106 -11.44 13.42 -16.85
N GLU A 107 -10.48 13.94 -16.09
CA GLU A 107 -9.16 13.33 -15.86
C GLU A 107 -9.29 11.94 -15.21
N SER A 108 -10.36 11.72 -14.44
CA SER A 108 -10.71 10.42 -13.87
C SER A 108 -11.14 9.36 -14.91
N ALA A 109 -11.38 9.75 -16.17
CA ALA A 109 -11.72 8.84 -17.27
C ALA A 109 -10.51 8.07 -17.84
N THR A 110 -9.55 7.75 -16.98
CA THR A 110 -8.33 6.98 -17.27
C THR A 110 -8.04 6.03 -16.11
N PHE A 111 -7.25 4.98 -16.29
CA PHE A 111 -6.89 4.11 -15.17
C PHE A 111 -6.14 4.85 -14.05
N PRO A 112 -5.12 5.69 -14.31
CA PRO A 112 -4.49 6.47 -13.26
C PRO A 112 -5.46 7.45 -12.57
N GLY A 113 -6.24 8.21 -13.34
CA GLY A 113 -7.18 9.17 -12.76
C GLY A 113 -8.30 8.50 -11.95
N MET A 114 -8.81 7.35 -12.40
CA MET A 114 -9.77 6.56 -11.64
C MET A 114 -9.13 5.97 -10.38
N PHE A 115 -7.87 5.54 -10.43
CA PHE A 115 -7.14 5.09 -9.24
C PHE A 115 -7.03 6.21 -8.20
N ASP A 116 -6.70 7.43 -8.62
CA ASP A 116 -6.63 8.60 -7.74
C ASP A 116 -8.00 8.93 -7.14
N LEU A 117 -9.06 8.98 -7.95
CA LEU A 117 -10.43 9.20 -7.47
C LEU A 117 -10.86 8.14 -6.45
N ILE A 118 -10.56 6.87 -6.72
CA ILE A 118 -10.85 5.76 -5.82
C ILE A 118 -10.09 5.93 -4.50
N LYS A 119 -8.81 6.30 -4.56
CA LYS A 119 -7.98 6.49 -3.37
C LYS A 119 -8.47 7.65 -2.52
N GLU A 120 -8.86 8.76 -3.13
CA GLU A 120 -9.52 9.88 -2.43
C GLU A 120 -10.80 9.42 -1.75
N CYS A 121 -11.66 8.70 -2.48
CA CYS A 121 -12.91 8.18 -1.95
C CYS A 121 -12.68 7.21 -0.77
N MET A 122 -11.67 6.34 -0.85
CA MET A 122 -11.24 5.46 0.24
C MET A 122 -10.76 6.24 1.47
N GLN A 123 -10.03 7.33 1.26
CA GLN A 123 -9.56 8.19 2.35
C GLN A 123 -10.75 8.87 3.05
N ASP A 124 -11.66 9.44 2.26
CA ASP A 124 -12.86 10.12 2.77
C ASP A 124 -13.82 9.16 3.49
N ASP A 125 -13.93 7.92 3.00
CA ASP A 125 -14.76 6.87 3.61
C ASP A 125 -14.08 6.20 4.82
N GLY A 126 -12.83 6.55 5.14
CA GLY A 126 -12.08 5.97 6.24
C GLY A 126 -11.67 4.51 6.02
N PHE A 127 -11.64 4.04 4.77
CA PHE A 127 -11.32 2.67 4.37
C PHE A 127 -9.98 2.19 4.93
N PHE A 128 -8.94 3.01 4.86
CA PHE A 128 -7.59 2.64 5.32
C PHE A 128 -7.56 2.34 6.82
N LYS A 129 -8.27 3.14 7.61
CA LYS A 129 -8.42 2.94 9.05
C LYS A 129 -9.29 1.73 9.36
N LEU A 130 -10.38 1.54 8.60
CA LEU A 130 -11.31 0.42 8.77
C LEU A 130 -10.64 -0.93 8.49
N THR A 131 -9.78 -0.99 7.47
CA THR A 131 -9.03 -2.18 7.09
C THR A 131 -7.73 -2.39 7.88
N GLY A 132 -7.23 -1.35 8.55
CA GLY A 132 -5.94 -1.34 9.23
C GLY A 132 -4.73 -1.23 8.30
N LEU A 133 -4.95 -0.88 7.03
CA LEU A 133 -3.88 -0.67 6.04
C LEU A 133 -2.97 0.50 6.41
N ASP A 134 -3.51 1.55 7.03
CA ASP A 134 -2.74 2.68 7.54
C ASP A 134 -1.61 2.24 8.48
N LYS A 135 -1.96 1.46 9.51
CA LYS A 135 -1.01 0.91 10.48
C LYS A 135 -0.01 -0.05 9.85
N MET A 136 -0.45 -0.87 8.90
CA MET A 136 0.47 -1.79 8.21
C MET A 136 1.52 -1.04 7.40
N LEU A 137 1.12 0.02 6.69
CA LEU A 137 2.04 0.85 5.91
C LEU A 137 3.00 1.64 6.81
N GLU A 138 2.50 2.21 7.92
CA GLU A 138 3.33 2.88 8.93
C GLU A 138 4.38 1.94 9.53
N ASN A 139 3.99 0.72 9.91
CA ASN A 139 4.90 -0.27 10.47
C ASN A 139 5.99 -0.70 9.47
N GLN A 140 5.63 -0.85 8.20
CA GLN A 140 6.59 -1.19 7.14
C GLN A 140 7.60 -0.06 6.92
N ALA A 141 7.13 1.20 6.86
CA ALA A 141 8.00 2.37 6.74
C ALA A 141 8.96 2.46 7.94
N ALA A 142 8.47 2.23 9.15
CA ALA A 142 9.30 2.22 10.36
C ALA A 142 10.37 1.11 10.33
N THR A 143 10.02 -0.09 9.84
CA THR A 143 10.96 -1.21 9.71
C THR A 143 12.09 -0.89 8.72
N MET A 144 11.74 -0.33 7.56
CA MET A 144 12.72 0.08 6.53
C MET A 144 13.69 1.17 7.05
N VAL A 145 13.20 2.10 7.88
CA VAL A 145 14.04 3.13 8.52
C VAL A 145 14.95 2.54 9.59
N ALA A 146 14.49 1.52 10.33
CA ALA A 146 15.29 0.84 11.35
C ALA A 146 16.46 0.04 10.72
N GLU A 147 16.22 -0.59 9.57
CA GLU A 147 17.23 -1.39 8.85
C GLU A 147 18.27 -0.54 8.07
N THR A 148 17.97 0.72 7.80
CA THR A 148 18.88 1.65 7.10
C THR A 148 19.73 2.52 8.03
N GLN A 149 19.51 2.46 9.36
CA GLN A 149 20.39 3.11 10.32
C GLN A 149 21.70 2.31 10.48
N PRO A 150 22.88 2.92 10.31
CA PRO A 150 24.13 2.24 10.64
C PRO A 150 24.10 1.86 12.12
N ALA A 151 24.43 0.60 12.43
CA ALA A 151 24.57 0.14 13.80
C ALA A 151 25.51 1.09 14.56
N VAL A 152 24.95 1.94 15.42
CA VAL A 152 25.75 2.81 16.27
C VAL A 152 26.49 1.89 17.23
N PRO A 153 27.84 1.83 17.22
CA PRO A 153 28.55 0.99 18.17
C PRO A 153 28.24 1.54 19.56
N SER A 154 27.52 0.77 20.37
CA SER A 154 27.29 1.14 21.77
C SER A 154 28.66 1.22 22.44
N LYS A 155 29.08 2.43 22.81
CA LYS A 155 30.22 2.64 23.72
C LYS A 155 29.76 2.27 25.13
N SER A 156 29.57 0.99 25.40
CA SER A 156 29.42 0.46 26.75
C SER A 156 30.82 0.13 27.29
N GLY A 157 31.36 1.04 28.10
CA GLY A 157 32.68 0.85 28.70
C GLY A 157 33.19 2.02 29.54
N LYS A 158 32.32 2.71 30.28
CA LYS A 158 32.74 3.58 31.39
C LYS A 158 31.90 3.28 32.62
N THR A 159 32.43 2.43 33.49
CA THR A 159 32.08 2.45 34.91
C THR A 159 33.36 2.40 35.72
N ARG A 160 33.81 3.59 36.12
CA ARG A 160 34.71 3.76 37.27
C ARG A 160 33.79 3.89 38.48
N ALA A 161 33.78 2.90 39.37
CA ALA A 161 33.22 3.05 40.71
C ALA A 161 34.15 2.38 41.72
N ASN A 162 34.88 3.23 42.41
CA ASN A 162 35.68 2.96 43.59
C ASN A 162 34.74 2.58 44.74
N SER A 163 34.97 1.47 45.45
CA SER A 163 34.52 1.38 46.84
C SER A 163 35.56 0.65 47.69
N LYS A 164 35.99 1.38 48.70
CA LYS A 164 36.94 1.04 49.74
C LYS A 164 36.11 0.56 50.94
N ALA A 165 36.30 -0.67 51.39
CA ALA A 165 35.93 -1.09 52.74
C ALA A 165 36.91 -2.16 53.24
N LYS A 166 37.20 -2.10 54.54
CA LYS A 166 38.42 -2.53 55.23
C LYS A 166 38.04 -3.53 56.34
N SER A 167 38.92 -4.51 56.61
CA SER A 167 39.01 -5.33 57.86
C SER A 167 37.89 -6.36 58.08
N THR A 168 38.08 -7.57 58.64
CA THR A 168 38.93 -8.10 59.74
C THR A 168 39.19 -9.62 59.54
N SER A 169 40.43 -10.13 59.68
CA SER A 169 41.01 -10.85 60.84
C SER A 169 40.72 -12.36 60.99
N ALA A 170 41.82 -13.11 61.18
CA ALA A 170 42.02 -14.41 61.85
C ALA A 170 41.45 -15.71 61.21
N LYS A 171 42.35 -16.61 60.77
CA LYS A 171 42.93 -17.65 61.63
C LYS A 171 44.18 -18.24 61.01
#